data_AF-A0A1V5PWN0-F1
#
_entry.id   AF-A0A1V5PWN0-F1
#
_cell.length_a   1.000
_cell.length_b   1.000
_cell.length_c   1.000
_cell.angle_alpha   90.00
_cell.angle_beta   90.00
_cell.angle_gamma   90.00
#
_symmetry.space_group_name_H-M   'P 1'
#
loop_
_entity.id
_entity.type
_entity.pdbx_description
1 polymer ?
#
loop_
_entity_poly.entity_id
_entity_poly.type
_entity_poly.pdbx_seq_one_letter_code
_entity_poly.pdbx_strand_id
1 'polypeptide(L)'
;MSVVIKADTNELYRKVLSIKETAADIHQQLLNISGLMSDLGKYWQGDAYERHKTSSKAIVEDMIPIVAMLETRPEQLFKMAGIYETVEDFNKREAASLDPNVIE
;
A
#
# COMPACT_ATOMS: atom_id res chain seq x y z
N MET A 1 -20.18 28.80 -2.19
CA MET A 1 -19.08 28.00 -2.79
C MET A 1 -18.93 26.72 -1.98
N SER A 2 -19.41 25.58 -2.51
CA SER A 2 -19.24 24.28 -1.82
C SER A 2 -17.85 23.74 -2.11
N VAL A 3 -17.06 23.50 -1.07
CA VAL A 3 -15.80 22.75 -1.17
C VAL A 3 -16.18 21.30 -1.45
N VAL A 4 -16.10 20.87 -2.70
CA VAL A 4 -16.20 19.45 -3.05
C VAL A 4 -14.80 18.88 -2.86
N ILE A 5 -14.58 18.13 -1.80
CA ILE A 5 -13.31 17.42 -1.58
C ILE A 5 -13.32 16.19 -2.49
N LYS A 6 -13.05 16.41 -3.78
CA LYS A 6 -13.18 15.38 -4.81
C LYS A 6 -11.88 14.58 -4.97
N ALA A 7 -11.48 13.85 -3.93
CA ALA A 7 -10.77 12.60 -4.19
C ALA A 7 -11.85 11.56 -4.46
N ASP A 8 -11.95 11.03 -5.69
CA ASP A 8 -12.86 9.92 -5.97
C ASP A 8 -12.43 8.74 -5.08
N THR A 9 -13.20 8.47 -4.03
CA THR A 9 -12.87 7.45 -3.03
C THR A 9 -12.79 6.07 -3.67
N ASN A 10 -13.47 5.83 -4.79
CA ASN A 10 -13.33 4.60 -5.57
C ASN A 10 -12.00 4.53 -6.33
N GLU A 11 -11.47 5.66 -6.81
CA GLU A 11 -10.16 5.70 -7.45
C GLU A 11 -9.05 5.50 -6.39
N LEU A 12 -9.19 6.14 -5.23
CA LEU A 12 -8.30 5.94 -4.09
C LEU A 12 -8.31 4.47 -3.65
N TYR A 13 -9.49 3.86 -3.50
CA TYR A 13 -9.64 2.46 -3.12
C TYR A 13 -8.92 1.53 -4.10
N ARG A 14 -9.11 1.74 -5.41
CA ARG A 14 -8.44 0.96 -6.46
C ARG A 14 -6.92 1.07 -6.41
N LYS A 15 -6.38 2.29 -6.25
CA LYS A 15 -4.92 2.50 -6.13
C LYS A 15 -4.36 1.83 -4.88
N VAL A 16 -5.08 1.92 -3.77
CA VAL A 16 -4.66 1.31 -2.50
C VAL A 16 -4.65 -0.22 -2.57
N LEU A 17 -5.67 -0.83 -3.20
CA LEU A 17 -5.67 -2.27 -3.46
C LEU A 17 -4.49 -2.70 -4.33
N SER A 18 -4.22 -1.96 -5.42
CA SER A 18 -3.09 -2.24 -6.31
C SER A 18 -1.74 -2.16 -5.58
N ILE A 19 -1.57 -1.20 -4.67
CA ILE A 19 -0.37 -1.11 -3.81
C ILE A 19 -0.25 -2.36 -2.92
N LYS A 20 -1.35 -2.79 -2.29
CA LYS A 20 -1.35 -3.97 -1.42
C LYS A 20 -1.00 -5.26 -2.18
N GLU A 21 -1.59 -5.45 -3.36
CA GLU A 21 -1.29 -6.59 -4.24
C GLU A 21 0.17 -6.58 -4.69
N THR A 22 0.68 -5.41 -5.10
CA THR A 22 2.08 -5.26 -5.53
C THR A 22 3.06 -5.50 -4.38
N ALA A 23 2.74 -5.02 -3.17
CA ALA A 23 3.57 -5.25 -1.99
C ALA A 23 3.63 -6.75 -1.64
N ALA A 24 2.49 -7.44 -1.68
CA ALA A 24 2.44 -8.88 -1.45
C ALA A 24 3.24 -9.67 -2.51
N ASP A 25 3.15 -9.28 -3.79
CA ASP A 25 3.94 -9.90 -4.86
C ASP A 25 5.45 -9.70 -4.65
N ILE A 26 5.89 -8.47 -4.30
CA ILE A 26 7.29 -8.19 -3.97
C ILE A 26 7.75 -9.05 -2.80
N HIS A 27 6.94 -9.15 -1.73
CA HIS A 27 7.25 -10.00 -0.59
C HIS A 27 7.50 -11.46 -1.03
N GLN A 28 6.61 -12.01 -1.85
CA GLN A 28 6.76 -13.37 -2.37
C GLN A 28 8.02 -13.53 -3.22
N GLN A 29 8.36 -12.53 -4.05
CA GLN A 29 9.58 -12.54 -4.85
C GLN A 29 10.85 -12.53 -3.97
N LEU A 30 10.87 -11.79 -2.86
CA LEU A 30 12.00 -11.77 -1.91
C LEU A 30 12.21 -13.14 -1.24
N LEU A 31 11.11 -13.82 -0.89
CA LEU A 31 11.16 -15.19 -0.37
C LEU A 31 11.70 -16.16 -1.43
N ASN A 32 11.25 -16.01 -2.68
CA ASN A 32 11.72 -16.83 -3.80
C ASN A 32 13.23 -16.63 -4.05
N ILE A 33 13.75 -15.40 -4.01
CA ILE A 33 15.19 -15.12 -4.11
C ILE A 33 15.97 -15.84 -3.02
N SER A 34 15.48 -15.79 -1.78
CA SER A 34 16.11 -16.48 -0.65
C SER A 34 16.15 -17.99 -0.86
N GLY A 35 15.06 -18.58 -1.36
CA GLY A 35 14.99 -20.01 -1.71
C GLY A 35 15.95 -20.39 -2.83
N LEU A 36 15.94 -19.63 -3.94
CA LEU A 36 16.83 -19.86 -5.08
C LEU A 36 18.31 -19.76 -4.68
N MET A 37 18.67 -18.82 -3.80
CA MET A 37 20.05 -18.74 -3.31
C MET A 37 20.45 -19.94 -2.47
N SER A 38 19.54 -20.47 -1.63
CA SER A 38 19.78 -21.71 -0.89
C SER A 38 19.96 -22.91 -1.83
N ASP A 39 19.19 -22.98 -2.91
CA ASP A 39 19.30 -24.05 -3.91
C ASP A 39 20.59 -23.95 -4.72
N LEU A 40 21.00 -22.73 -5.08
CA LEU A 40 22.25 -22.49 -5.81
C LEU A 40 23.48 -23.02 -5.04
N GLY A 41 23.47 -22.93 -3.70
CA GLY A 41 24.54 -23.44 -2.84
C GLY A 41 24.78 -24.94 -2.93
N LYS A 42 23.82 -25.71 -3.46
CA LYS A 42 23.98 -27.14 -3.74
C LYS A 42 24.89 -27.39 -4.95
N TYR A 43 24.99 -26.43 -5.87
CA TYR A 43 25.68 -26.56 -7.15
C TYR A 43 26.90 -25.64 -7.27
N TRP A 44 26.91 -24.52 -6.55
CA TRP A 44 27.98 -23.54 -6.57
C TRP A 44 28.41 -23.18 -5.16
N GLN A 45 29.69 -23.43 -4.87
CA GLN A 45 30.31 -23.20 -3.56
C GLN A 45 31.62 -22.42 -3.72
N GLY A 46 32.06 -21.78 -2.64
CA GLY A 46 33.29 -21.00 -2.57
C GLY A 46 33.04 -19.50 -2.35
N ASP A 47 34.12 -18.73 -2.30
CA ASP A 47 34.10 -17.32 -1.87
C ASP A 47 33.17 -16.41 -2.69
N ALA A 48 33.02 -16.70 -3.98
CA ALA A 48 32.12 -15.95 -4.84
C ALA A 48 30.65 -16.20 -4.48
N TYR A 49 30.29 -17.47 -4.22
CA TYR A 49 28.95 -17.85 -3.77
C TYR A 49 28.64 -17.24 -2.40
N GLU A 50 29.56 -17.32 -1.42
CA GLU A 50 29.32 -16.75 -0.09
C GLU A 50 29.16 -15.23 -0.13
N ARG A 51 29.92 -14.53 -0.99
CA ARG A 51 29.70 -13.10 -1.24
C ARG A 51 28.32 -12.82 -1.82
N HIS A 52 27.92 -13.60 -2.83
CA HIS A 52 26.62 -13.42 -3.47
C HIS A 52 25.46 -13.68 -2.49
N LYS A 53 25.53 -14.78 -1.74
CA LYS A 53 24.57 -15.14 -0.69
C LYS A 53 24.46 -14.05 0.37
N THR A 54 25.58 -13.50 0.83
CA THR A 54 25.59 -12.40 1.81
C THR A 54 24.94 -11.15 1.24
N SER A 55 25.28 -10.77 0.01
CA SER A 55 24.69 -9.60 -0.64
C SER A 55 23.19 -9.76 -0.89
N SER A 56 22.75 -10.93 -1.37
CA SER A 56 21.32 -11.22 -1.58
C SER A 56 20.56 -11.22 -0.27
N LYS A 57 21.13 -11.77 0.81
CA LYS A 57 20.54 -11.75 2.15
C LYS A 57 20.36 -10.31 2.64
N ALA A 58 21.37 -9.46 2.51
CA ALA A 58 21.29 -8.06 2.92
C ALA A 58 20.18 -7.31 2.16
N ILE A 59 20.08 -7.51 0.85
CA ILE A 59 19.00 -6.91 0.04
C ILE A 59 17.62 -7.36 0.53
N VAL A 60 17.44 -8.65 0.83
CA VAL A 60 16.17 -9.16 1.35
C VAL A 60 15.85 -8.56 2.72
N GLU A 61 16.81 -8.51 3.63
CA GLU A 61 16.64 -7.95 4.97
C GLU A 61 16.32 -6.45 4.93
N ASP A 62 16.92 -5.68 4.03
CA ASP A 62 16.64 -4.25 3.82
C ASP A 62 15.26 -4.00 3.20
N MET A 63 14.81 -4.90 2.33
CA MET A 63 13.53 -4.75 1.61
C MET A 63 12.31 -5.16 2.45
N ILE A 64 12.44 -6.13 3.36
CA ILE A 64 11.36 -6.56 4.25
C ILE A 64 10.66 -5.39 4.98
N PRO A 65 11.36 -4.47 5.68
CA PRO A 65 10.69 -3.37 6.37
C PRO A 65 10.00 -2.40 5.41
N ILE A 66 10.55 -2.19 4.20
CA ILE A 66 9.96 -1.31 3.18
C ILE A 66 8.64 -1.91 2.69
N VAL A 67 8.62 -3.21 2.41
CA VAL A 67 7.41 -3.92 1.96
C VAL A 67 6.36 -3.94 3.07
N ALA A 68 6.75 -4.20 4.32
CA ALA A 68 5.84 -4.15 5.46
C ALA A 68 5.20 -2.76 5.65
N MET A 69 5.94 -1.68 5.38
CA MET A 69 5.37 -0.32 5.37
C MET A 69 4.36 -0.13 4.23
N LEU A 70 4.61 -0.69 3.05
CA LEU A 70 3.69 -0.64 1.92
C LEU A 70 2.42 -1.47 2.13
N GLU A 71 2.48 -2.52 2.95
CA GLU A 71 1.32 -3.33 3.32
C GLU A 71 0.43 -2.63 4.37
N THR A 72 1.01 -1.83 5.27
CA THR A 72 0.30 -1.18 6.40
C THR A 72 -0.28 0.20 6.07
N ARG A 73 0.36 0.99 5.20
CA ARG A 73 -0.15 2.31 4.75
C ARG A 73 -1.53 2.27 4.07
N PRO A 74 -1.88 1.22 3.29
CA PRO A 74 -3.22 1.02 2.75
C PRO A 74 -4.36 1.17 3.76
N GLU A 75 -4.21 0.63 4.97
CA GLU A 75 -5.25 0.68 6.00
C GLU A 75 -5.51 2.12 6.48
N GLN A 76 -4.45 2.93 6.58
CA GLN A 76 -4.55 4.35 6.93
C GLN A 76 -5.25 5.14 5.83
N LEU A 77 -4.98 4.80 4.56
CA LEU A 77 -5.63 5.42 3.41
C LEU A 77 -7.11 5.03 3.31
N PHE A 78 -7.47 3.78 3.60
CA PHE A 78 -8.88 3.36 3.69
C PHE A 78 -9.62 4.07 4.83
N LYS A 79 -8.98 4.22 5.99
CA LYS A 79 -9.56 4.97 7.11
C LYS A 79 -9.83 6.43 6.74
N MET A 80 -8.89 7.06 6.03
CA MET A 80 -9.08 8.42 5.51
C MET A 80 -10.24 8.48 4.51
N ALA A 81 -10.32 7.55 3.55
CA ALA A 81 -11.39 7.49 2.57
C ALA A 81 -12.78 7.40 3.23
N GLY A 82 -12.94 6.54 4.25
CA GLY A 82 -14.20 6.42 4.98
C GLY A 82 -14.59 7.68 5.77
N ILE A 83 -13.60 8.42 6.31
CA ILE A 83 -13.85 9.72 6.96
C ILE A 83 -14.37 10.72 5.93
N TYR A 84 -13.79 10.78 4.73
CA TYR A 84 -14.26 11.66 3.66
C TYR A 84 -15.69 11.35 3.24
N GLU A 85 -16.04 10.08 3.04
CA GLU A 85 -17.41 9.67 2.70
C GLU A 85 -18.40 10.06 3.78
N THR A 86 -18.04 9.85 5.05
CA THR A 86 -18.90 10.21 6.19
C THR A 86 -19.18 11.72 6.25
N VAL A 87 -18.14 12.54 6.07
CA VAL A 87 -18.27 14.01 6.11
C VAL A 87 -19.07 14.52 4.90
N GLU A 88 -18.83 13.96 3.72
CA GLU A 88 -19.57 14.30 2.50
C GLU A 88 -21.06 13.98 2.65
N ASP A 89 -21.39 12.80 3.18
CA ASP A 89 -22.78 12.38 3.41
C ASP A 89 -23.46 13.23 4.49
N PHE A 90 -22.75 13.57 5.56
CA PHE A 90 -23.25 14.51 6.57
C PHE A 90 -23.55 15.87 5.96
N ASN A 91 -22.59 16.45 5.21
CA ASN A 91 -22.76 17.75 4.56
C ASN A 91 -23.91 17.75 3.56
N LYS A 92 -24.12 16.65 2.81
CA LYS A 92 -25.25 16.51 1.88
C LYS A 92 -26.59 16.48 2.62
N ARG A 93 -26.66 15.76 3.75
CA ARG A 93 -27.88 15.70 4.58
C ARG A 93 -28.20 17.05 5.22
N GLU A 94 -27.21 17.73 5.77
CA GLU A 94 -27.37 19.07 6.33
C GLU A 94 -27.72 20.10 5.24
N ALA A 95 -27.07 20.06 4.09
CA ALA A 95 -27.42 20.95 2.97
C ALA A 95 -28.86 20.71 2.47
N ALA A 96 -29.34 19.47 2.51
CA ALA A 96 -30.72 19.13 2.16
C ALA A 96 -31.74 19.49 3.25
N SER A 97 -31.32 19.70 4.50
CA SER A 97 -32.19 20.09 5.61
C SER A 97 -32.29 21.61 5.78
N LEU A 98 -31.41 22.39 5.14
CA LEU A 98 -31.47 23.84 5.10
C LEU A 98 -32.66 24.31 4.26
N ASP A 99 -33.40 25.30 4.77
CA ASP A 99 -34.50 25.94 4.05
C ASP A 99 -33.94 26.64 2.78
N PRO A 100 -34.52 26.40 1.59
CA PRO A 100 -34.04 27.00 0.35
C PRO A 100 -34.02 28.54 0.36
N ASN A 101 -34.72 29.19 1.30
CA ASN A 101 -34.75 30.65 1.45
C ASN A 101 -33.58 31.25 2.27
N VAL A 102 -32.58 30.46 2.70
CA VAL A 102 -31.44 30.97 3.49
C VAL A 102 -30.33 31.60 2.63
N ILE A 103 -30.46 31.54 1.29
CA ILE A 103 -29.54 32.18 0.34
C ILE A 103 -30.33 33.19 -0.51
N GLU A 104 -30.49 34.41 0.00
CA GLU A 104 -30.71 35.63 -0.81
C GLU A 104 -29.42 36.45 -0.87
#